data_AF-A0A1M6F072-F1
#
_entry.id   AF-A0A1M6F072-F1
#
_cell.length_a   1.000
_cell.length_b   1.000
_cell.length_c   1.000
_cell.angle_alpha   90.00
_cell.angle_beta   90.00
_cell.angle_gamma   90.00
#
_symmetry.space_group_name_H-M   'P 1'
#
loop_
_entity.id
_entity.type
_entity.pdbx_description
1 polymer ?
#
loop_
_entity_poly.entity_id
_entity_poly.type
_entity_poly.pdbx_seq_one_letter_code
_entity_poly.pdbx_strand_id
1 'polypeptide(L)'
;MAKQKGRQLLIKKAVAATPTNFATVCGMTSKTISFNNNQIDVTTPDCETPGGPLWRELSEGIKSISVSGNGLFEGTASEKEMLALATADTPQAPFQIIVPGLGTFEGPFLLSAMEYGGEMEGSVTYTLTLESAGEITFTPAPNPAP
;
A
#
# COMPACT_ATOMS: atom_id res chain seq x y z
N MET A 1 10.16 23.56 -7.21
CA MET A 1 9.34 22.41 -6.74
C MET A 1 8.99 21.54 -7.94
N ALA A 2 9.86 20.58 -8.28
CA ALA A 2 9.65 19.74 -9.47
C ALA A 2 8.50 18.75 -9.21
N LYS A 3 7.48 18.75 -10.07
CA LYS A 3 6.45 17.70 -10.07
C LYS A 3 7.16 16.36 -10.28
N GLN A 4 7.06 15.47 -9.30
CA GLN A 4 7.69 14.16 -9.41
C GLN A 4 6.93 13.28 -10.38
N LYS A 5 7.67 12.48 -11.14
CA LYS A 5 7.07 11.60 -12.14
C LYS A 5 6.41 10.44 -11.40
N GLY A 6 5.10 10.26 -11.57
CA GLY A 6 4.38 9.11 -11.00
C GLY A 6 4.97 7.74 -11.37
N ARG A 7 5.70 7.66 -12.49
CA ARG A 7 6.49 6.48 -12.90
C ARG A 7 7.62 6.09 -11.94
N GLN A 8 8.03 6.99 -11.04
CA GLN A 8 9.05 6.71 -10.03
C GLN A 8 8.47 6.12 -8.74
N LEU A 9 7.13 6.02 -8.62
CA LEU A 9 6.51 5.25 -7.56
C LEU A 9 6.73 3.77 -7.86
N LEU A 10 7.50 3.09 -7.01
CA LEU A 10 7.86 1.69 -7.18
C LEU A 10 7.24 0.86 -6.07
N ILE A 11 6.64 -0.26 -6.45
CA ILE A 11 6.21 -1.30 -5.51
C ILE A 11 7.12 -2.47 -5.77
N LYS A 12 7.84 -2.89 -4.73
CA LYS A 12 8.74 -4.04 -4.79
C LYS A 12 8.28 -5.11 -3.81
N LYS A 13 8.35 -6.35 -4.24
CA LYS A 13 8.07 -7.54 -3.43
C LYS A 13 9.40 -8.20 -3.07
N ALA A 14 9.54 -8.70 -1.84
CA ALA A 14 10.69 -9.56 -1.52
C ALA A 14 10.64 -10.89 -2.31
N VAL A 15 11.77 -11.27 -2.91
CA VAL A 15 11.92 -12.48 -3.76
C VAL A 15 12.27 -13.72 -2.92
N ALA A 16 12.63 -13.55 -1.66
CA ALA A 16 12.98 -14.64 -0.75
C ALA A 16 12.32 -14.46 0.62
N ALA A 17 12.25 -15.54 1.40
CA ALA A 17 11.85 -15.52 2.81
C ALA A 17 12.75 -14.61 3.69
N THR A 18 13.91 -14.22 3.17
CA THR A 18 14.80 -13.22 3.76
C THR A 18 14.69 -11.87 3.03
N PRO A 19 14.56 -10.75 3.75
CA PRO A 19 14.22 -9.42 3.21
C PRO A 19 15.41 -8.71 2.54
N THR A 20 16.31 -9.43 1.88
CA THR A 20 17.50 -8.85 1.26
C THR A 20 17.32 -8.53 -0.22
N ASN A 21 16.39 -9.20 -0.91
CA ASN A 21 16.17 -9.02 -2.35
C ASN A 21 14.74 -8.58 -2.65
N PHE A 22 14.57 -7.37 -3.16
CA PHE A 22 13.29 -6.80 -3.58
C PHE A 22 13.18 -6.72 -5.11
N ALA A 23 12.25 -7.47 -5.71
CA ALA A 23 11.92 -7.35 -7.13
C ALA A 23 10.84 -6.30 -7.33
N THR A 24 11.08 -5.37 -8.25
CA THR A 24 10.06 -4.41 -8.69
C THR A 24 8.96 -5.15 -9.42
N VAL A 25 7.71 -4.85 -9.06
CA VAL A 25 6.55 -5.30 -9.82
C VAL A 25 6.43 -4.39 -11.04
N CYS A 26 6.88 -4.93 -12.19
CA CYS A 26 6.86 -4.31 -13.50
C CYS A 26 5.45 -4.33 -14.12
N GLY A 27 5.22 -3.55 -15.17
CA GLY A 27 3.93 -3.54 -15.90
C GLY A 27 2.81 -2.72 -15.26
N MET A 28 2.98 -2.18 -14.06
CA MET A 28 1.96 -1.32 -13.43
C MET A 28 1.90 0.06 -14.08
N THR A 29 0.71 0.41 -14.59
CA THR A 29 0.40 1.69 -15.21
C THR A 29 -0.10 2.73 -14.19
N SER A 30 -0.76 2.27 -13.12
CA SER A 30 -1.17 3.12 -12.00
C SER A 30 -0.95 2.42 -10.66
N LYS A 31 -0.60 3.22 -9.66
CA LYS A 31 -0.27 2.78 -8.30
C LYS A 31 -0.82 3.81 -7.33
N THR A 32 -1.67 3.38 -6.42
CA THR A 32 -2.29 4.22 -5.40
C THR A 32 -1.96 3.67 -4.03
N ILE A 33 -1.60 4.55 -3.10
CA ILE A 33 -1.36 4.21 -1.71
C ILE A 33 -2.37 5.03 -0.90
N SER A 34 -3.14 4.35 -0.06
CA SER A 34 -4.16 4.93 0.79
C SER A 34 -3.82 4.64 2.24
N PHE A 35 -3.75 5.70 3.03
CA PHE A 35 -3.57 5.62 4.48
C PHE A 35 -4.94 5.80 5.12
N ASN A 36 -5.42 4.76 5.78
CA ASN A 36 -6.70 4.77 6.48
C ASN A 36 -6.43 4.78 7.98
N ASN A 37 -6.82 5.87 8.63
CA ASN A 37 -6.75 5.98 10.09
C ASN A 37 -8.19 5.95 10.61
N ASN A 38 -8.59 4.80 11.17
CA ASN A 38 -9.86 4.74 11.86
C ASN A 38 -9.77 5.58 13.16
N GLN A 39 -10.83 6.30 13.49
CA GLN A 39 -10.89 7.16 14.67
C GLN A 39 -11.98 6.64 15.60
N ILE A 40 -11.64 6.48 16.88
CA ILE A 40 -12.62 6.09 17.89
C ILE A 40 -13.17 7.38 18.53
N ASP A 41 -14.48 7.54 18.51
CA ASP A 41 -15.15 8.65 19.20
C ASP A 41 -15.22 8.32 20.70
N VAL A 42 -14.63 9.18 21.53
CA VAL A 42 -14.57 9.05 22.99
C VAL A 42 -15.23 10.24 23.68
N THR A 43 -16.08 10.98 22.97
CA THR A 43 -16.76 12.18 23.49
C THR A 43 -17.49 11.87 24.79
N THR A 44 -17.01 12.44 25.89
CA THR A 44 -17.64 12.27 27.21
C THR A 44 -18.49 13.51 27.52
N PRO A 45 -19.79 13.36 27.83
CA PRO A 45 -20.62 14.48 28.26
C PRO A 45 -20.18 14.98 29.64
N ASP A 46 -20.05 16.29 29.79
CA ASP A 46 -19.71 16.93 31.05
C ASP A 46 -20.83 16.73 32.08
N CYS A 47 -20.51 16.16 33.24
CA CYS A 47 -21.47 15.81 34.29
C CYS A 47 -22.07 17.03 34.99
N GLU A 48 -21.41 18.20 34.91
CA GLU A 48 -21.86 19.44 35.56
C GLU A 48 -22.78 20.30 34.67
N THR A 49 -22.71 20.15 33.34
CA THR A 49 -23.56 20.89 32.39
C THR A 49 -24.01 20.04 31.18
N PRO A 50 -25.04 19.19 31.35
CA PRO A 50 -25.49 18.25 30.30
C PRO A 50 -26.10 18.90 29.04
N GLY A 51 -26.26 20.24 29.00
CA GLY A 51 -26.79 20.99 27.86
C GLY A 51 -25.77 21.89 27.13
N GLY A 52 -24.48 21.82 27.49
CA GLY A 52 -23.43 22.60 26.84
C GLY A 52 -23.04 22.08 25.44
N PRO A 53 -22.33 22.88 24.62
CA PRO A 53 -21.80 22.41 23.35
C PRO A 53 -20.77 21.29 23.60
N LEU A 54 -21.11 20.06 23.19
CA LEU A 54 -20.18 18.93 23.18
C LEU A 54 -19.19 19.08 22.03
N TRP A 55 -17.90 19.04 22.35
CA TRP A 55 -16.84 18.94 21.36
C TRP A 55 -16.48 17.48 21.15
N ARG A 56 -16.35 17.07 19.89
CA ARG A 56 -15.99 15.69 19.57
C ARG A 56 -14.55 15.40 19.97
N GLU A 57 -14.36 14.46 20.88
CA GLU A 57 -13.04 13.94 21.25
C GLU A 57 -12.77 12.64 20.50
N LEU A 58 -11.63 12.59 19.80
CA LEU A 58 -11.23 11.44 18.99
C LEU A 58 -9.96 10.81 19.59
N SER A 59 -9.94 9.49 19.67
CA SER A 59 -8.77 8.70 20.06
C SER A 59 -8.21 7.89 18.89
N GLU A 60 -6.95 7.48 18.99
CA GLU A 60 -6.27 6.70 17.96
C GLU A 60 -6.93 5.33 17.79
N GLY A 61 -7.55 5.09 16.62
CA GLY A 61 -8.04 3.79 16.21
C GLY A 61 -7.02 3.02 15.39
N ILE A 62 -7.51 2.03 14.64
CA ILE A 62 -6.67 1.14 13.82
C ILE A 62 -6.13 1.92 12.61
N LYS A 63 -4.82 1.85 12.41
CA LYS A 63 -4.12 2.38 11.23
C LYS A 63 -3.97 1.23 10.23
N SER A 64 -4.46 1.41 9.01
CA SER A 64 -4.25 0.47 7.91
C SER A 64 -3.75 1.20 6.67
N ILE A 65 -2.87 0.52 5.93
CA ILE A 65 -2.34 1.03 4.66
C ILE A 65 -2.80 0.07 3.58
N SER A 66 -3.53 0.58 2.60
CA SER A 66 -3.90 -0.18 1.41
C SER A 66 -3.16 0.35 0.20
N VAL A 67 -2.68 -0.56 -0.64
CA VAL A 67 -1.95 -0.24 -1.85
C VAL A 67 -2.62 -0.96 -3.00
N SER A 68 -3.10 -0.22 -3.98
CA SER A 68 -3.68 -0.77 -5.20
C SER A 68 -2.78 -0.49 -6.39
N GLY A 69 -2.67 -1.46 -7.27
CA GLY A 69 -1.91 -1.36 -8.50
C GLY A 69 -2.71 -1.94 -9.66
N ASN A 70 -2.66 -1.28 -10.80
CA ASN A 70 -3.20 -1.80 -12.05
C ASN A 70 -2.13 -1.74 -13.13
N GLY A 71 -2.09 -2.76 -13.98
CA GLY A 71 -1.04 -2.94 -14.97
C GLY A 71 -1.48 -3.72 -16.20
N LEU A 72 -0.57 -3.77 -17.16
CA LEU A 72 -0.68 -4.60 -18.35
C LEU A 72 0.13 -5.87 -18.13
N PHE A 73 -0.46 -7.01 -18.46
CA PHE A 73 0.18 -8.30 -18.30
C PHE A 73 1.22 -8.51 -19.40
N GLU A 74 2.50 -8.46 -19.03
CA GLU A 74 3.64 -8.64 -19.94
C GLU A 74 4.33 -10.01 -19.74
N GLY A 75 3.84 -10.84 -18.82
CA GLY A 75 4.34 -12.20 -18.57
C GLY A 75 5.71 -12.24 -17.90
N THR A 76 6.07 -11.18 -17.18
CA THR A 76 7.36 -11.03 -16.50
C THR A 76 7.51 -12.00 -15.32
N ALA A 77 8.77 -12.27 -14.92
CA ALA A 77 9.06 -13.13 -13.77
C ALA A 77 8.41 -12.62 -12.47
N SER A 78 8.40 -11.29 -12.25
CA SER A 78 7.76 -10.65 -11.09
C SER A 78 6.25 -10.93 -11.02
N GLU A 79 5.56 -11.01 -12.16
CA GLU A 79 4.12 -11.29 -12.20
C GLU A 79 3.82 -12.75 -11.81
N LYS A 80 4.65 -13.69 -12.27
CA LYS A 80 4.54 -15.11 -11.86
C LYS A 80 4.76 -15.28 -10.35
N GLU A 81 5.69 -14.51 -9.78
CA GLU A 81 5.91 -14.49 -8.34
C GLU A 81 4.73 -13.88 -7.56
N MET A 82 4.09 -12.84 -8.09
CA MET A 82 2.88 -12.27 -7.48
C MET A 82 1.70 -13.25 -7.53
N LEU A 83 1.52 -13.95 -8.66
CA LEU A 83 0.52 -15.01 -8.78
C LEU A 83 0.80 -16.16 -7.80
N ALA A 84 2.07 -16.60 -7.69
CA ALA A 84 2.47 -17.62 -6.73
C ALA A 84 2.16 -17.23 -5.28
N LEU A 85 2.32 -15.94 -4.94
CA LEU A 85 1.93 -15.41 -3.63
C LEU A 85 0.42 -15.41 -3.44
N ALA A 86 -0.36 -15.07 -4.47
CA ALA A 86 -1.82 -15.09 -4.43
C ALA A 86 -2.38 -16.50 -4.18
N THR A 87 -1.70 -17.53 -4.70
CA THR A 87 -2.09 -18.94 -4.55
C THR A 87 -1.47 -19.64 -3.35
N ALA A 88 -0.65 -18.95 -2.56
CA ALA A 88 0.00 -19.54 -1.38
C ALA A 88 -0.98 -19.65 -0.21
N ASP A 89 -0.75 -20.62 0.69
CA ASP A 89 -1.53 -20.78 1.93
C ASP A 89 -1.52 -19.54 2.82
N THR A 90 -0.48 -18.72 2.72
CA THR A 90 -0.39 -17.43 3.40
C THR A 90 -0.01 -16.36 2.37
N PRO A 91 -0.97 -15.59 1.83
CA PRO A 91 -0.71 -14.58 0.81
C PRO A 91 -0.11 -13.30 1.42
N GLN A 92 0.89 -13.44 2.30
CA GLN A 92 1.59 -12.34 2.98
C GLN A 92 3.06 -12.37 2.61
N ALA A 93 3.61 -11.21 2.25
CA ALA A 93 5.04 -11.03 2.03
C ALA A 93 5.50 -9.65 2.50
N PRO A 94 6.80 -9.46 2.79
CA PRO A 94 7.34 -8.13 2.97
C PRO A 94 7.38 -7.39 1.61
N PHE A 95 6.77 -6.22 1.57
CA PHE A 95 6.81 -5.31 0.44
C PHE A 95 7.55 -4.02 0.81
N GLN A 96 8.22 -3.45 -0.20
CA GLN A 96 8.89 -2.16 -0.14
C GLN A 96 8.25 -1.22 -1.18
N ILE A 97 7.63 -0.16 -0.71
CA ILE A 97 6.95 0.84 -1.54
C ILE A 97 7.75 2.13 -1.48
N ILE A 98 8.29 2.54 -2.61
CA ILE A 98 9.12 3.74 -2.73
C ILE A 98 8.28 4.84 -3.34
N VAL A 99 8.02 5.90 -2.56
CA VAL A 99 7.41 7.13 -3.03
C VAL A 99 8.54 8.14 -3.26
N PRO A 100 8.77 8.60 -4.50
CA PRO A 100 9.81 9.59 -4.76
C PRO A 100 9.54 10.82 -3.87
N GLY A 101 10.61 11.49 -3.41
CA GLY A 101 10.53 12.73 -2.63
C GLY A 101 10.01 12.61 -1.21
N LEU A 102 9.23 11.57 -0.90
CA LEU A 102 8.66 11.33 0.42
C LEU A 102 9.50 10.30 1.18
N GLY A 103 9.74 9.13 0.59
CA GLY A 103 10.53 8.08 1.23
C GLY A 103 10.09 6.67 0.86
N THR A 104 10.58 5.71 1.62
CA THR A 104 10.33 4.29 1.44
C THR A 104 9.50 3.76 2.60
N PHE A 105 8.42 3.05 2.28
CA PHE A 105 7.60 2.28 3.22
C PHE A 105 7.96 0.81 3.10
N GLU A 106 8.31 0.17 4.21
CA GLU A 106 8.61 -1.25 4.27
C GLU A 106 7.72 -1.91 5.30
N GLY A 107 7.23 -3.11 4.99
CA GLY A 107 6.51 -3.91 5.97
C GLY A 107 5.78 -5.09 5.34
N PRO A 108 5.13 -5.91 6.18
CA PRO A 108 4.34 -7.04 5.70
C PRO A 108 3.03 -6.53 5.09
N PHE A 109 2.76 -6.91 3.86
CA PHE A 109 1.46 -6.73 3.21
C PHE A 109 0.87 -8.07 2.83
N LEU A 110 -0.43 -8.19 3.05
CA LEU A 110 -1.29 -9.26 2.56
C LEU A 110 -1.77 -8.88 1.15
N LEU A 111 -1.71 -9.82 0.21
CA LEU A 111 -2.39 -9.71 -1.06
C LEU A 111 -3.87 -10.07 -0.87
N SER A 112 -4.71 -9.04 -0.81
CA SER A 112 -6.15 -9.13 -0.54
C SER A 112 -6.92 -9.54 -1.80
N ALA A 113 -6.55 -9.00 -2.95
CA ALA A 113 -7.16 -9.34 -4.23
C ALA A 113 -6.15 -9.28 -5.38
N MET A 114 -6.34 -10.15 -6.36
CA MET A 114 -5.63 -10.14 -7.63
C MET A 114 -6.61 -10.55 -8.73
N GLU A 115 -6.78 -9.70 -9.73
CA GLU A 115 -7.73 -9.94 -10.83
C GLU A 115 -7.03 -9.79 -12.17
N TYR A 116 -7.47 -10.59 -13.15
CA TYR A 116 -7.01 -10.52 -14.53
C TYR A 116 -8.20 -10.23 -15.43
N GLY A 117 -8.12 -9.15 -16.20
CA GLY A 117 -9.11 -8.76 -17.19
C GLY A 117 -8.55 -8.92 -18.60
N GLY A 118 -9.24 -9.65 -19.46
CA GLY A 118 -8.89 -9.77 -20.88
C GLY A 118 -10.03 -9.23 -21.73
N GLU A 119 -9.82 -8.14 -22.44
CA GLU A 119 -10.79 -7.61 -23.40
C GLU A 119 -10.57 -8.26 -24.77
N MET A 120 -11.64 -8.52 -25.54
CA MET A 120 -11.58 -9.35 -26.76
C MET A 120 -10.64 -8.79 -27.84
N GLU A 121 -10.43 -7.47 -27.88
CA GLU A 121 -9.47 -6.77 -28.75
C GLU A 121 -8.39 -5.99 -27.97
N GLY A 122 -8.38 -6.12 -26.64
CA GLY A 122 -7.50 -5.36 -25.74
C GLY A 122 -6.31 -6.18 -25.23
N SER A 123 -5.37 -5.50 -24.57
CA SER A 123 -4.30 -6.17 -23.84
C SER A 123 -4.82 -6.75 -22.52
N VAL A 124 -4.24 -7.85 -22.07
CA VAL A 124 -4.56 -8.42 -20.76
C VAL A 124 -4.14 -7.41 -19.70
N THR A 125 -5.08 -7.02 -18.85
CA THR A 125 -4.87 -6.15 -17.69
C THR A 125 -4.83 -7.00 -16.43
N TYR A 126 -4.09 -6.53 -15.43
CA TYR A 126 -4.12 -7.10 -14.10
C TYR A 126 -4.30 -6.02 -13.06
N THR A 127 -5.05 -6.33 -12.01
CA THR A 127 -5.21 -5.49 -10.83
C THR A 127 -4.74 -6.26 -9.60
N LEU A 128 -4.17 -5.55 -8.64
CA LEU A 128 -3.80 -6.09 -7.35
C LEU A 128 -4.14 -5.11 -6.25
N THR A 129 -4.54 -5.68 -5.11
CA THR A 129 -4.84 -4.95 -3.89
C THR A 129 -4.06 -5.58 -2.75
N LEU A 130 -3.22 -4.78 -2.12
CA LEU A 130 -2.40 -5.13 -0.96
C LEU A 130 -2.92 -4.39 0.26
N GLU A 131 -2.97 -5.07 1.40
CA GLU A 131 -3.37 -4.51 2.69
C GLU A 131 -2.28 -4.75 3.73
N SER A 132 -2.01 -3.77 4.58
CA SER A 132 -1.01 -3.88 5.65
C SER A 132 -1.37 -4.99 6.62
N ALA A 133 -0.47 -5.95 6.81
CA ALA A 133 -0.66 -7.11 7.70
C ALA A 133 0.19 -6.99 8.98
N GLY A 134 0.77 -5.82 9.24
CA GLY A 134 1.62 -5.58 10.40
C GLY A 134 2.20 -4.16 10.40
N GLU A 135 3.21 -3.96 11.25
CA GLU A 135 3.87 -2.67 11.40
C GLU A 135 4.61 -2.27 10.11
N ILE A 136 4.37 -1.04 9.65
CA ILE A 136 5.01 -0.47 8.46
C ILE A 136 6.04 0.56 8.91
N THR A 137 7.30 0.32 8.57
CA THR A 137 8.42 1.25 8.78
C THR A 137 8.50 2.26 7.65
N PHE A 138 8.54 3.54 8.00
CA PHE A 138 8.76 4.63 7.05
C PHE A 138 10.19 5.17 7.16
N THR A 139 10.92 5.13 6.06
CA THR A 139 12.25 5.75 5.92
C THR A 139 12.13 6.97 5.02
N PRO A 140 12.25 8.21 5.56
CA PRO A 140 12.15 9.41 4.74
C PRO A 140 13.32 9.48 3.74
N ALA A 141 13.02 9.95 2.52
CA ALA A 141 14.07 10.23 1.55
C ALA A 141 14.91 11.42 2.06
N PRO A 142 16.24 11.42 1.89
CA PRO A 142 17.06 12.58 2.22
C PRO A 142 16.55 13.79 1.42
N ASN A 143 16.17 14.85 2.12
CA ASN A 143 15.74 16.10 1.51
C ASN A 143 16.88 16.57 0.57
N PRO A 144 16.62 16.90 -0.71
CA PRO A 144 17.59 17.68 -1.46
C PRO A 144 17.81 18.97 -0.66
N ALA A 145 19.04 19.17 -0.20
CA ALA A 145 19.43 20.34 0.58
C ALA A 145 18.96 21.64 -0.12
N PRO A 146 18.56 22.68 0.65
CA PRO A 146 18.13 23.96 0.11
C PRO A 146 19.22 24.64 -0.75
#